data_AF-A0A4Q2EJB5-F1
#
_entry.id   AF-A0A4Q2EJB5-F1
#
_cell.length_a   1.000
_cell.length_b   1.000
_cell.length_c   1.000
_cell.angle_alpha   90.00
_cell.angle_beta   90.00
_cell.angle_gamma   90.00
#
_symmetry.space_group_name_H-M   'P 1'
#
loop_
_entity.id
_entity.type
_entity.pdbx_description
1 polymer ?
#
loop_
_entity_poly.entity_id
_entity_poly.type
_entity_poly.pdbx_seq_one_letter_code
_entity_poly.pdbx_strand_id
1 'polypeptide(L)'
;MDELLALGLALGHVRSAVVAFVSADDPTGESLFLAAECLDLEGLFGDFGVVPQQVDPGLDAIASLDAASNVLVAARQVVPLALWAALQEVRARAAR
;
A
#
# COMPACT_ATOMS: atom_id res chain seq x y z
N MET A 1 -1.83 11.55 -15.82
CA MET A 1 -0.76 10.81 -15.13
C MET A 1 -0.55 9.54 -15.92
N ASP A 2 0.70 9.15 -16.18
CA ASP A 2 0.96 7.84 -16.78
C ASP A 2 0.33 6.76 -15.86
N GLU A 3 -0.51 5.92 -16.43
CA GLU A 3 -1.34 4.96 -15.72
C GLU A 3 -0.49 3.89 -15.01
N LEU A 4 0.65 3.51 -15.61
CA LEU A 4 1.63 2.61 -15.01
C LEU A 4 2.42 3.30 -13.89
N LEU A 5 2.67 4.61 -14.03
CA LEU A 5 3.30 5.41 -12.99
C LEU A 5 2.41 5.48 -11.73
N ALA A 6 1.10 5.59 -11.90
CA ALA A 6 0.16 5.62 -10.78
C ALA A 6 0.17 4.30 -9.98
N LEU A 7 0.18 3.15 -10.66
CA LEU A 7 0.31 1.85 -9.98
C LEU A 7 1.65 1.76 -9.21
N GLY A 8 2.74 2.22 -9.82
CA GLY A 8 4.05 2.23 -9.15
C GLY A 8 4.11 3.17 -7.94
N LEU A 9 3.45 4.33 -7.99
CA LEU A 9 3.34 5.25 -6.86
C LEU A 9 2.51 4.65 -5.72
N ALA A 10 1.39 3.99 -6.04
CA ALA A 10 0.59 3.29 -5.04
C ALA A 10 1.41 2.18 -4.36
N LEU A 11 2.17 1.39 -5.12
CA LEU A 11 3.07 0.39 -4.55
C LEU A 11 4.18 1.01 -3.69
N GLY A 12 4.73 2.16 -4.10
CA GLY A 12 5.70 2.92 -3.29
C GLY A 12 5.16 3.26 -1.91
N HIS A 13 3.91 3.72 -1.85
CA HIS A 13 3.22 4.00 -0.59
C HIS A 13 2.93 2.74 0.23
N VAL A 14 2.54 1.62 -0.39
CA VAL A 14 2.39 0.33 0.31
C VAL A 14 3.71 -0.10 0.98
N ARG A 15 4.84 0.02 0.27
CA ARG A 15 6.16 -0.27 0.85
C ARG A 15 6.54 0.67 1.98
N SER A 16 6.16 1.95 1.89
CA SER A 16 6.33 2.91 3.00
C SER A 16 5.52 2.48 4.24
N ALA A 17 4.29 2.01 4.04
CA ALA A 17 3.46 1.48 5.14
C ALA A 17 4.10 0.26 5.82
N VAL A 18 4.69 -0.66 5.05
CA VAL A 18 5.45 -1.81 5.61
C VAL A 18 6.55 -1.30 6.55
N VAL A 19 7.36 -0.34 6.11
CA VAL A 19 8.46 0.21 6.92
C VAL A 19 7.93 0.85 8.22
N ALA A 20 6.85 1.62 8.12
CA ALA A 20 6.22 2.26 9.28
C ALA A 20 5.65 1.23 10.27
N PHE A 21 4.96 0.20 9.79
CA PHE A 21 4.43 -0.87 10.64
C PHE A 21 5.52 -1.71 11.31
N VAL A 22 6.59 -2.06 10.59
CA VAL A 22 7.72 -2.82 11.17
C VAL A 22 8.47 -1.99 12.21
N SER A 23 8.49 -0.67 12.06
CA SER A 23 9.17 0.24 12.98
C SER A 23 8.30 0.67 14.16
N ALA A 24 7.03 0.26 14.20
CA ALA A 24 6.09 0.64 15.24
C ALA A 24 6.47 -0.02 16.59
N ASP A 25 6.44 0.76 17.65
CA ASP A 25 6.52 0.24 19.02
C ASP A 25 5.14 -0.27 19.45
N ASP A 26 4.85 -1.53 19.06
CA ASP A 26 3.58 -2.19 19.30
C ASP A 26 3.80 -3.56 19.98
N PRO A 27 3.63 -3.65 21.32
CA PRO A 27 3.85 -4.88 22.06
C PRO A 27 2.81 -5.97 21.79
N THR A 28 1.70 -5.63 21.12
CA THR A 28 0.68 -6.62 20.73
C THR A 28 1.09 -7.42 19.50
N GLY A 29 2.00 -6.89 18.69
CA GLY A 29 2.43 -7.46 17.42
C GLY A 29 1.45 -7.25 16.26
N GLU A 30 0.34 -6.56 16.48
CA GLU A 30 -0.66 -6.27 15.44
C GLU A 30 -0.05 -5.55 14.24
N SER A 31 0.87 -4.61 14.49
CA SER A 31 1.60 -3.89 13.45
C SER A 31 2.42 -4.82 12.55
N LEU A 32 2.98 -5.92 13.08
CA LEU A 32 3.70 -6.90 12.26
C LEU A 32 2.76 -7.72 11.37
N PHE A 33 1.54 -8.03 11.83
CA PHE A 33 0.54 -8.68 11.00
C PHE A 33 0.09 -7.76 9.85
N LEU A 34 -0.14 -6.47 10.15
CA LEU A 34 -0.43 -5.45 9.14
C LEU A 34 0.71 -5.28 8.12
N ALA A 35 1.97 -5.35 8.57
CA ALA A 35 3.12 -5.34 7.68
C ALA A 35 3.13 -6.57 6.75
N ALA A 36 2.79 -7.76 7.26
CA ALA A 36 2.69 -8.98 6.45
C ALA A 36 1.58 -8.87 5.39
N GLU A 37 0.41 -8.35 5.75
CA GLU A 37 -0.68 -8.11 4.79
C GLU A 37 -0.27 -7.10 3.70
N CYS A 38 0.50 -6.06 4.06
CA CYS A 38 1.07 -5.13 3.08
C CYS A 38 2.09 -5.79 2.15
N LEU A 39 2.87 -6.76 2.63
CA LEU A 39 3.82 -7.52 1.81
C LEU A 39 3.10 -8.48 0.85
N ASP A 40 2.00 -9.11 1.28
CA ASP A 40 1.14 -9.90 0.39
C ASP A 40 0.54 -9.02 -0.72
N LEU A 41 0.11 -7.80 -0.37
CA LEU A 41 -0.33 -6.80 -1.34
C LEU A 41 0.80 -6.40 -2.31
N GLU A 42 2.03 -6.17 -1.82
CA GLU A 42 3.20 -5.93 -2.68
C GLU A 42 3.46 -7.10 -3.65
N GLY A 43 3.32 -8.34 -3.19
CA GLY A 43 3.38 -9.53 -4.04
C GLY A 43 2.35 -9.48 -5.17
N LEU A 44 1.09 -9.13 -4.84
CA LEU A 44 0.03 -8.98 -5.83
C LEU A 44 0.33 -7.88 -6.86
N PHE A 45 0.92 -6.74 -6.46
CA PHE A 45 1.39 -5.74 -7.42
C PHE A 45 2.48 -6.31 -8.35
N GLY A 46 3.39 -7.12 -7.80
CA GLY A 46 4.43 -7.84 -8.54
C GLY A 46 3.88 -8.78 -9.60
N ASP A 47 2.77 -9.49 -9.32
CA ASP A 47 2.09 -10.36 -10.28
C ASP A 47 1.57 -9.60 -11.52
N PHE A 48 1.26 -8.30 -11.36
CA PHE A 48 0.90 -7.40 -12.46
C PHE A 48 2.11 -6.71 -13.12
N GLY A 49 3.34 -7.06 -12.73
CA GLY A 49 4.57 -6.48 -13.26
C GLY A 49 4.82 -5.03 -12.83
N VAL A 50 4.16 -4.57 -11.76
CA VAL A 50 4.29 -3.19 -11.27
C VAL A 50 5.62 -3.02 -10.53
N VAL A 51 6.37 -1.98 -10.88
CA VAL A 51 7.62 -1.61 -10.21
C VAL A 51 7.38 -0.44 -9.26
N PRO A 52 7.82 -0.51 -7.99
CA PRO A 52 7.60 0.53 -7.01
C PRO A 52 8.30 1.83 -7.43
N GLN A 53 7.58 2.95 -7.30
CA GLN A 53 8.18 4.27 -7.35
C GLN A 53 8.63 4.72 -5.98
N GLN A 54 9.65 5.58 -5.95
CA GLN A 54 10.07 6.22 -4.71
C GLN A 54 9.04 7.27 -4.29
N VAL A 55 8.63 7.21 -3.03
CA VAL A 55 7.73 8.16 -2.39
C VAL A 55 8.41 8.77 -1.17
N ASP A 56 7.88 9.89 -0.67
CA ASP A 56 8.35 10.48 0.58
C ASP A 56 8.05 9.53 1.76
N PRO A 57 9.07 9.07 2.51
CA PRO A 57 8.88 8.16 3.64
C PRO A 57 8.32 8.85 4.91
N GLY A 58 8.03 10.15 4.88
CA GLY A 58 7.60 10.92 6.06
C GLY A 58 6.17 10.66 6.55
N LEU A 59 5.40 9.81 5.87
CA LEU A 59 4.03 9.46 6.26
C LEU A 59 4.01 8.29 7.24
N ASP A 60 3.09 8.32 8.21
CA ASP A 60 2.77 7.12 8.98
C ASP A 60 2.14 6.03 8.10
N ALA A 61 1.95 4.84 8.67
CA ALA A 61 1.47 3.69 7.92
C ALA A 61 0.06 3.92 7.33
N ILE A 62 -0.87 4.48 8.11
CA ILE A 62 -2.26 4.71 7.68
C ILE A 62 -2.28 5.80 6.60
N ALA A 63 -1.58 6.91 6.81
CA ALA A 63 -1.46 7.99 5.85
C ALA A 63 -0.82 7.50 4.53
N SER A 64 0.15 6.59 4.60
CA SER A 64 0.73 5.95 3.42
C SER A 64 -0.32 5.11 2.67
N LEU A 65 -1.08 4.26 3.36
CA LEU A 65 -2.12 3.46 2.72
C LEU A 65 -3.25 4.32 2.12
N ASP A 66 -3.61 5.43 2.77
CA ASP A 66 -4.56 6.41 2.25
C ASP A 66 -4.04 7.09 0.99
N ALA A 67 -2.76 7.48 0.97
CA ALA A 67 -2.11 8.01 -0.22
C ALA A 67 -2.13 6.99 -1.38
N ALA A 68 -1.81 5.72 -1.11
CA ALA A 68 -1.92 4.65 -2.10
C ALA A 68 -3.34 4.56 -2.68
N SER A 69 -4.36 4.58 -1.83
CA SER A 69 -5.76 4.52 -2.24
C SER A 69 -6.14 5.71 -3.12
N ASN A 70 -5.75 6.92 -2.73
CA ASN A 70 -6.02 8.14 -3.50
C ASN A 70 -5.37 8.11 -4.88
N VAL A 71 -4.14 7.60 -4.97
CA VAL A 71 -3.46 7.39 -6.27
C VAL A 71 -4.23 6.40 -7.14
N LEU A 72 -4.68 5.27 -6.59
CA LEU A 72 -5.47 4.28 -7.33
C LEU A 72 -6.83 4.85 -7.78
N VAL A 73 -7.51 5.63 -6.94
CA VAL A 73 -8.77 6.31 -7.32
C VAL A 73 -8.56 7.23 -8.53
N ALA A 74 -7.45 7.98 -8.54
CA ALA A 74 -7.11 8.86 -9.65
C ALA A 74 -6.82 8.09 -10.96
N ALA A 75 -6.38 6.84 -10.87
CA ALA A 75 -6.06 5.95 -11.99
C ALA A 75 -7.10 4.84 -12.22
N ARG A 76 -8.31 4.96 -11.67
CA ARG A 76 -9.33 3.89 -11.60
C ARG A 76 -9.63 3.12 -12.88
N GLN A 77 -9.36 3.69 -14.06
CA GLN A 77 -9.62 3.06 -15.35
C GLN A 77 -8.70 1.86 -15.61
N VAL A 78 -7.52 1.83 -15.00
CA VAL A 78 -6.51 0.79 -15.21
C VAL A 78 -6.25 -0.08 -13.98
N VAL A 79 -6.86 0.23 -12.84
CA VAL A 79 -6.61 -0.51 -11.60
C VAL A 79 -7.32 -1.86 -11.65
N PRO A 80 -6.57 -2.98 -11.59
CA PRO A 80 -7.19 -4.29 -11.44
C PRO A 80 -8.04 -4.35 -10.17
N LEU A 81 -9.25 -4.90 -10.29
CA LEU A 81 -10.19 -4.99 -9.16
C LEU A 81 -9.58 -5.71 -7.95
N ALA A 82 -8.76 -6.73 -8.19
CA ALA A 82 -8.06 -7.46 -7.13
C ALA A 82 -7.11 -6.55 -6.33
N LEU A 83 -6.31 -5.71 -7.00
CA LEU A 83 -5.43 -4.75 -6.34
C LEU A 83 -6.21 -3.71 -5.54
N TRP A 84 -7.30 -3.19 -6.12
CA TRP A 84 -8.18 -2.27 -5.41
C TRP A 84 -8.74 -2.90 -4.15
N ALA A 85 -9.35 -4.08 -4.26
CA ALA A 85 -9.99 -4.76 -3.15
C ALA A 85 -9.00 -5.10 -2.02
N ALA A 86 -7.84 -5.66 -2.37
CA ALA A 86 -6.79 -6.00 -1.40
C ALA A 86 -6.28 -4.76 -0.65
N LEU A 87 -6.05 -3.64 -1.34
CA LEU A 87 -5.66 -2.39 -0.66
C LEU A 87 -6.77 -1.89 0.30
N GLN A 88 -8.04 -1.98 -0.08
CA GLN A 88 -9.13 -1.54 0.79
C GLN A 88 -9.26 -2.44 2.03
N GLU A 89 -9.00 -3.74 1.90
CA GLU A 89 -9.03 -4.68 3.02
C GLU A 89 -7.96 -4.33 4.08
N VAL A 90 -6.71 -4.15 3.65
CA VAL A 90 -5.60 -3.75 4.53
C VAL A 90 -5.89 -2.41 5.19
N ARG A 91 -6.38 -1.42 4.42
CA ARG A 91 -6.79 -0.10 4.97
C ARG A 91 -7.86 -0.24 6.04
N ALA A 92 -8.89 -1.03 5.76
CA ALA A 92 -9.97 -1.27 6.71
C ALA A 92 -9.48 -2.00 7.97
N ARG A 93 -8.46 -2.86 7.87
CA ARG A 93 -7.82 -3.51 9.02
C ARG A 93 -7.00 -2.53 9.86
N ALA A 94 -6.20 -1.69 9.21
CA ALA A 94 -5.33 -0.72 9.85
C ALA A 94 -6.08 0.40 10.59
N ALA A 95 -7.34 0.67 10.20
CA ALA A 95 -8.17 1.70 10.80
C ALA A 95 -9.02 1.21 12.01
N ARG A 96 -8.92 -0.07 12.40
CA ARG A 96 -9.62 -0.64 13.56
C ARG A 96 -8.80 -0.55 14.83
#